data_AF-A0A061M0N6-F1
#
_entry.id   AF-A0A061M0N6-F1
#
_cell.length_a   1.000
_cell.length_b   1.000
_cell.length_c   1.000
_cell.angle_alpha   90.00
_cell.angle_beta   90.00
_cell.angle_gamma   90.00
#
_symmetry.space_group_name_H-M   'P 1'
#
loop_
_entity.id
_entity.type
_entity.pdbx_description
1 polymer ?
#
loop_
_entity_poly.entity_id
_entity_poly.type
_entity_poly.pdbx_seq_one_letter_code
_entity_poly.pdbx_strand_id
1 'polypeptide(L)'
;MNADDRTSHSIEARSGAELPSSLRAGLPQARLALWEVERELWAPRTLLWTDADGSVLGAALTAGRPFTAYRKIVDVVAPSERVWRELVGAARFDAPPVGETRPQPVVVHFEEQRALAPLTGGQREALSALGFTSAPKPVPSVPSTRAGDPAEVAAWSHWLGERPTRLAPYYGQTTEVTCGAVSSLMALESRGRDGFSPSDLAANRTAEISFWRRITNLPACEPVGLAVETAETGVLPELPRVVLSTTEPVLLEEFENDADRALRIDLQHQALRRAEELGLPIERRWIEVEEIARLVQDGAQVLLLIDLTELIADPTPHWVLAADVVHDSDDNDVIILSDPWIHYPNGETWVDTYALPLPLPSVDRVTRWGAPAYRGVVVLPA
;
A
#
# COMPACT_ATOMS: atom_id res chain seq x y z
N MET A 1 18.87 -9.17 -50.56
CA MET A 1 19.40 -8.12 -49.68
C MET A 1 18.27 -7.16 -49.40
N ASN A 2 17.42 -7.46 -48.42
CA ASN A 2 16.43 -6.52 -47.92
C ASN A 2 17.04 -5.85 -46.70
N ALA A 3 17.27 -4.55 -46.82
CA ALA A 3 17.74 -3.70 -45.75
C ALA A 3 16.63 -3.59 -44.70
N ASP A 4 16.80 -4.38 -43.65
CA ASP A 4 16.12 -4.21 -42.37
C ASP A 4 16.68 -2.91 -41.77
N ASP A 5 16.02 -1.79 -42.07
CA ASP A 5 16.33 -0.47 -41.52
C ASP A 5 15.98 -0.47 -40.03
N ARG A 6 16.85 -1.08 -39.23
CA ARG A 6 16.84 -0.98 -37.78
C ARG A 6 17.24 0.44 -37.44
N THR A 7 16.29 1.36 -37.52
CA THR A 7 16.33 2.61 -36.79
C THR A 7 16.68 2.27 -35.35
N SER A 8 17.89 2.64 -34.93
CA SER A 8 18.40 2.36 -33.59
C SER A 8 17.57 3.17 -32.61
N HIS A 9 16.84 2.50 -31.75
CA HIS A 9 16.02 3.09 -30.72
C HIS A 9 16.59 2.71 -29.36
N SER A 10 16.53 3.63 -28.39
CA SER A 10 16.98 3.37 -27.02
C SER A 10 15.95 3.85 -26.01
N ILE A 11 15.86 3.14 -24.88
CA ILE A 11 15.12 3.58 -23.70
C ILE A 11 16.12 3.84 -22.59
N GLU A 12 16.12 5.07 -22.07
CA GLU A 12 16.97 5.49 -20.95
C GLU A 12 16.08 5.92 -19.78
N ALA A 13 16.41 5.46 -18.57
CA ALA A 13 15.72 5.87 -17.35
C ALA A 13 16.51 6.96 -16.62
N ARG A 14 15.86 8.09 -16.33
CA ARG A 14 16.43 9.24 -15.62
C ARG A 14 15.71 9.45 -14.30
N SER A 15 16.43 9.89 -13.27
CA SER A 15 15.80 10.31 -12.01
C SER A 15 14.95 11.57 -12.23
N GLY A 16 13.86 11.70 -11.46
CA GLY A 16 12.92 12.80 -11.56
C GLY A 16 11.63 12.45 -12.32
N ALA A 17 10.63 13.30 -12.15
CA ALA A 17 9.31 13.19 -12.78
C ALA A 17 9.11 14.12 -13.99
N GLU A 18 10.19 14.68 -14.56
CA GLU A 18 10.06 15.70 -15.59
C GLU A 18 9.60 15.12 -16.95
N LEU A 19 8.43 15.56 -17.41
CA LEU A 19 8.01 15.30 -18.78
C LEU A 19 8.77 16.22 -19.76
N PRO A 20 9.48 15.69 -20.79
CA PRO A 20 10.17 16.50 -21.77
C PRO A 20 9.26 17.49 -22.49
N SER A 21 9.75 18.70 -22.73
CA SER A 21 8.96 19.79 -23.34
C SER A 21 8.36 19.42 -24.70
N SER A 22 9.05 18.59 -25.50
CA SER A 22 8.55 18.08 -26.78
C SER A 22 7.27 17.23 -26.66
N LEU A 23 7.06 16.57 -25.51
CA LEU A 23 5.91 15.71 -25.25
C LEU A 23 4.77 16.44 -24.52
N ARG A 24 4.98 17.68 -24.07
CA ARG A 24 3.95 18.46 -23.36
C ARG A 24 2.88 19.01 -24.31
N ALA A 25 3.23 19.23 -25.57
CA ALA A 25 2.33 19.84 -26.54
C ALA A 25 1.09 18.96 -26.78
N GLY A 26 -0.10 19.53 -26.55
CA GLY A 26 -1.37 18.84 -26.79
C GLY A 26 -1.88 18.00 -25.61
N LEU A 27 -1.16 17.91 -24.50
CA LEU A 27 -1.67 17.27 -23.29
C LEU A 27 -2.58 18.22 -22.49
N PRO A 28 -3.70 17.73 -21.93
CA PRO A 28 -4.51 18.51 -21.01
C PRO A 28 -3.72 18.94 -19.77
N GLN A 29 -3.99 20.13 -19.24
CA GLN A 29 -3.31 20.65 -18.04
C GLN A 29 -3.41 19.70 -16.84
N ALA A 30 -4.55 19.03 -16.67
CA ALA A 30 -4.73 18.06 -15.58
C ALA A 30 -3.80 16.85 -15.70
N ARG A 31 -3.46 16.42 -16.92
CA ARG A 31 -2.49 15.35 -17.15
C ARG A 31 -1.05 15.84 -16.98
N LEU A 32 -0.75 17.09 -17.35
CA LEU A 32 0.56 17.70 -17.06
C LEU A 32 0.79 17.82 -15.55
N ALA A 33 -0.23 18.24 -14.80
CA ALA A 33 -0.17 18.35 -13.34
C ALA A 33 0.20 17.02 -12.67
N LEU A 34 -0.21 15.87 -13.24
CA LEU A 34 0.19 14.55 -12.75
C LEU A 34 1.72 14.37 -12.73
N TRP A 35 2.43 14.89 -13.72
CA TRP A 35 3.90 14.84 -13.82
C TRP A 35 4.60 15.90 -12.96
N GLU A 36 3.89 16.96 -12.58
CA GLU A 36 4.42 18.09 -11.80
C GLU A 36 4.31 17.89 -10.27
N VAL A 37 3.57 16.87 -9.83
CA VAL A 37 3.45 16.52 -8.42
C VAL A 37 4.80 16.09 -7.83
N GLU A 38 5.14 16.66 -6.67
CA GLU A 38 6.37 16.38 -5.93
C GLU A 38 6.42 14.91 -5.51
N ARG A 39 7.48 14.19 -5.89
CA ARG A 39 7.61 12.75 -5.66
C ARG A 39 8.98 12.31 -5.21
N GLU A 40 9.88 13.20 -4.81
CA GLU A 40 11.29 12.83 -4.59
C GLU A 40 11.47 11.70 -3.56
N LEU A 41 10.64 11.66 -2.51
CA LEU A 41 10.63 10.54 -1.56
C LEU A 41 10.23 9.19 -2.20
N TRP A 42 9.42 9.19 -3.27
CA TRP A 42 9.02 8.02 -4.06
C TRP A 42 10.03 7.66 -5.17
N ALA A 43 11.20 8.31 -5.17
CA ALA A 43 12.29 8.12 -6.13
C ALA A 43 11.76 8.05 -7.58
N PRO A 44 11.16 9.13 -8.10
CA PRO A 44 10.49 9.10 -9.37
C PRO A 44 11.53 8.91 -10.47
N ARG A 45 11.17 8.15 -11.52
CA ARG A 45 12.04 7.93 -12.67
C ARG A 45 11.25 8.09 -13.95
N THR A 46 11.80 8.83 -14.88
CA THR A 46 11.25 9.04 -16.22
C THR A 46 12.02 8.20 -17.22
N LEU A 47 11.36 7.23 -17.83
CA LEU A 47 11.90 6.43 -18.93
C LEU A 47 11.60 7.15 -20.24
N LEU A 48 12.64 7.45 -21.01
CA LEU A 48 12.56 8.16 -22.28
C LEU A 48 12.90 7.21 -23.42
N TRP A 49 11.98 7.09 -24.37
CA TRP A 49 12.27 6.42 -25.63
C TRP A 49 12.76 7.46 -26.64
N THR A 50 14.01 7.34 -27.09
CA THR A 50 14.61 8.17 -28.14
C THR A 50 14.84 7.41 -29.45
N ASP A 51 14.79 8.13 -30.57
CA ASP A 51 15.32 7.66 -31.85
C ASP A 51 16.85 7.80 -31.95
N ALA A 52 17.41 7.44 -33.10
CA ALA A 52 18.85 7.49 -33.36
C ALA A 52 19.43 8.91 -33.37
N ASP A 53 18.59 9.92 -33.63
CA ASP A 53 18.98 11.34 -33.63
C ASP A 53 18.86 11.96 -32.23
N GLY A 54 18.41 11.18 -31.24
CA GLY A 54 18.22 11.61 -29.85
C GLY A 54 16.88 12.33 -29.61
N SER A 55 15.96 12.33 -30.58
CA SER A 55 14.63 12.92 -30.40
C SER A 55 13.79 12.04 -29.49
N VAL A 56 13.16 12.64 -28.48
CA VAL A 56 12.29 11.92 -27.55
C VAL A 56 10.94 11.63 -28.23
N LEU A 57 10.63 10.34 -28.40
CA LEU A 57 9.40 9.84 -29.00
C LEU A 57 8.30 9.57 -27.98
N GLY A 58 8.65 9.31 -26.71
CA GLY A 58 7.68 9.06 -25.65
C GLY A 58 8.34 8.96 -24.28
N ALA A 59 7.52 9.00 -23.24
CA ALA A 59 7.96 8.93 -21.86
C ALA A 59 7.03 8.09 -20.99
N ALA A 60 7.59 7.38 -20.01
CA ALA A 60 6.84 6.72 -18.93
C ALA A 60 7.37 7.21 -17.58
N LEU A 61 6.46 7.54 -16.67
CA LEU A 61 6.78 7.93 -15.30
C LEU A 61 6.60 6.73 -14.38
N THR A 62 7.60 6.47 -13.55
CA THR A 62 7.53 5.45 -12.49
C THR A 62 7.80 6.06 -11.11
N ALA A 63 7.21 5.48 -10.07
CA ALA A 63 7.39 5.88 -8.68
C ALA A 63 7.15 4.69 -7.73
N GLY A 64 7.57 4.78 -6.47
CA GLY A 64 7.31 3.76 -5.45
C GLY A 64 7.85 4.16 -4.08
N ARG A 65 7.16 3.74 -3.01
CA ARG A 65 7.54 4.10 -1.63
C ARG A 65 8.95 3.58 -1.27
N PRO A 66 9.71 4.32 -0.45
CA PRO A 66 10.91 3.77 0.19
C PRO A 66 10.57 2.52 1.01
N PHE A 67 11.55 1.63 1.16
CA PHE A 67 11.46 0.35 1.89
C PHE A 67 10.41 -0.65 1.41
N THR A 68 9.86 -0.45 0.20
CA THR A 68 8.83 -1.33 -0.35
C THR A 68 9.30 -1.91 -1.69
N ALA A 69 8.96 -3.16 -1.95
CA ALA A 69 9.40 -3.90 -3.13
C ALA A 69 8.39 -3.81 -4.28
N TYR A 70 7.77 -2.65 -4.50
CA TYR A 70 6.93 -2.41 -5.68
C TYR A 70 7.46 -1.26 -6.52
N ARG A 71 7.01 -1.23 -7.77
CA ARG A 71 7.08 -0.05 -8.63
C ARG A 71 5.72 0.24 -9.24
N LYS A 72 5.38 1.50 -9.43
CA LYS A 72 4.17 1.94 -10.11
C LYS A 72 4.52 2.71 -11.37
N ILE A 73 3.95 2.33 -12.50
CA ILE A 73 3.88 3.12 -13.74
C ILE A 73 2.71 4.09 -13.57
N VAL A 74 3.02 5.36 -13.36
CA VAL A 74 2.07 6.44 -13.04
C VAL A 74 1.35 6.92 -14.31
N ASP A 75 2.09 7.13 -15.39
CA ASP A 75 1.56 7.56 -16.68
C ASP A 75 2.52 7.19 -17.82
N VAL A 76 1.98 7.08 -19.03
CA VAL A 76 2.74 6.85 -20.27
C VAL A 76 2.25 7.79 -21.37
N VAL A 77 3.11 8.72 -21.78
CA VAL A 77 2.87 9.64 -22.89
C VAL A 77 3.56 9.09 -24.13
N ALA A 78 2.76 8.66 -25.10
CA ALA A 78 3.25 8.05 -26.34
C ALA A 78 2.37 8.43 -27.54
N PRO A 79 2.95 8.76 -28.70
CA PRO A 79 2.23 9.14 -29.91
C PRO A 79 1.66 7.94 -30.69
N SER A 80 2.06 6.71 -30.33
CA SER A 80 1.55 5.49 -30.97
C SER A 80 1.51 4.31 -29.99
N GLU A 81 0.68 3.31 -30.31
CA GLU A 81 0.56 2.04 -29.58
C GLU A 81 1.89 1.27 -29.50
N ARG A 82 2.72 1.37 -30.55
CA ARG A 82 4.08 0.79 -30.53
C ARG A 82 4.94 1.49 -29.49
N VAL A 83 4.94 2.84 -29.51
CA VAL A 83 5.73 3.64 -28.56
C VAL A 83 5.33 3.33 -27.11
N TRP A 84 4.02 3.27 -26.89
CA TRP A 84 3.42 2.94 -25.61
C TRP A 84 3.85 1.55 -25.12
N ARG A 85 3.79 0.52 -25.98
CA ARG A 85 4.11 -0.86 -25.62
C ARG A 85 5.55 -1.05 -25.17
N GLU A 86 6.55 -0.53 -25.90
CA GLU A 86 7.94 -0.73 -25.45
C GLU A 86 8.25 0.08 -24.18
N LEU A 87 7.64 1.26 -24.00
CA LEU A 87 7.79 2.02 -22.76
C LEU A 87 7.25 1.24 -21.56
N VAL A 88 6.06 0.66 -21.67
CA VAL A 88 5.50 -0.20 -20.60
C VAL A 88 6.34 -1.48 -20.44
N GLY A 89 6.79 -2.09 -21.53
CA GLY A 89 7.65 -3.26 -21.51
C GLY A 89 8.99 -3.01 -20.80
N ALA A 90 9.57 -1.83 -20.98
CA ALA A 90 10.78 -1.40 -20.27
C ALA A 90 10.49 -1.02 -18.81
N ALA A 91 9.42 -0.26 -18.56
CA ALA A 91 9.04 0.17 -17.22
C ALA A 91 8.64 -0.99 -16.29
N ARG A 92 8.19 -2.12 -16.85
CA ARG A 92 7.98 -3.39 -16.14
C ARG A 92 9.25 -3.91 -15.44
N PHE A 93 10.42 -3.47 -15.89
CA PHE A 93 11.71 -3.80 -15.30
C PHE A 93 12.43 -2.58 -14.71
N ASP A 94 11.72 -1.44 -14.55
CA ASP A 94 12.31 -0.30 -13.87
C ASP A 94 12.58 -0.66 -12.41
N ALA A 95 13.85 -0.57 -12.04
CA ALA A 95 14.30 -0.66 -10.67
C ALA A 95 15.16 0.59 -10.40
N PRO A 96 14.88 1.35 -9.33
CA PRO A 96 15.86 2.33 -8.85
C PRO A 96 17.16 1.62 -8.43
N PRO A 97 18.28 2.33 -8.30
CA PRO A 97 19.51 1.75 -7.75
C PRO A 97 19.21 1.03 -6.42
N VAL A 98 19.46 -0.28 -6.39
CA VAL A 98 19.15 -1.12 -5.24
C VAL A 98 19.97 -0.66 -4.03
N GLY A 99 19.31 -0.52 -2.89
CA GLY A 99 19.93 -0.13 -1.64
C GLY A 99 19.01 -0.43 -0.46
N GLU A 100 19.48 -0.15 0.76
CA GLU A 100 18.76 -0.47 2.00
C GLU A 100 17.35 0.14 2.04
N THR A 101 17.16 1.33 1.46
CA THR A 101 15.86 2.02 1.39
C THR A 101 15.09 1.74 0.11
N ARG A 102 15.65 0.95 -0.82
CA ARG A 102 15.10 0.67 -2.16
C ARG A 102 15.33 -0.80 -2.50
N PRO A 103 14.51 -1.71 -1.94
CA PRO A 103 14.60 -3.12 -2.29
C PRO A 103 14.24 -3.34 -3.76
N GLN A 104 14.71 -4.46 -4.32
CA GLN A 104 14.37 -4.87 -5.68
C GLN A 104 12.84 -5.07 -5.77
N PRO A 105 12.16 -4.50 -6.79
CA PRO A 105 10.73 -4.75 -6.96
C PRO A 105 10.42 -6.23 -7.17
N VAL A 106 9.35 -6.73 -6.56
CA VAL A 106 8.72 -8.04 -6.86
C VAL A 106 7.43 -7.88 -7.66
N VAL A 107 6.88 -6.67 -7.71
CA VAL A 107 5.69 -6.32 -8.49
C VAL A 107 5.83 -4.95 -9.14
N VAL A 108 5.32 -4.84 -10.36
CA VAL A 108 5.09 -3.56 -11.03
C VAL A 108 3.59 -3.36 -11.27
N HIS A 109 3.05 -2.28 -10.74
CA HIS A 109 1.68 -1.85 -10.99
C HIS A 109 1.65 -0.85 -12.15
N PHE A 110 0.67 -0.96 -13.04
CA PHE A 110 0.31 0.06 -14.01
C PHE A 110 -0.97 0.74 -13.53
N GLU A 111 -0.91 2.05 -13.36
CA GLU A 111 -2.04 2.88 -12.94
C GLU A 111 -2.79 3.41 -14.17
N GLU A 112 -3.99 2.90 -14.40
CA GLU A 112 -4.89 3.43 -15.41
C GLU A 112 -5.61 4.66 -14.86
N GLN A 113 -5.22 5.83 -15.35
CA GLN A 113 -5.88 7.11 -15.10
C GLN A 113 -7.18 7.23 -15.90
N ARG A 114 -8.32 6.84 -15.32
CA ARG A 114 -9.61 6.70 -16.04
C ARG A 114 -10.08 7.99 -16.72
N ALA A 115 -9.90 9.13 -16.04
CA ALA A 115 -10.33 10.43 -16.54
C ALA A 115 -9.25 11.12 -17.41
N LEU A 116 -7.96 10.94 -17.09
CA LEU A 116 -6.87 11.70 -17.72
C LEU A 116 -6.29 11.00 -18.95
N ALA A 117 -6.19 9.68 -18.93
CA ALA A 117 -5.55 8.87 -19.95
C ALA A 117 -6.17 7.44 -19.98
N PRO A 118 -7.46 7.31 -20.34
CA PRO A 118 -8.12 6.00 -20.36
C PRO A 118 -7.45 5.04 -21.34
N LEU A 119 -7.29 3.78 -20.95
CA LEU A 119 -6.68 2.78 -21.81
C LEU A 119 -7.61 2.40 -22.98
N THR A 120 -7.04 2.35 -24.18
CA THR A 120 -7.68 1.76 -25.37
C THR A 120 -7.80 0.25 -25.22
N GLY A 121 -8.64 -0.39 -26.05
CA GLY A 121 -8.72 -1.86 -26.09
C GLY A 121 -7.36 -2.51 -26.42
N GLY A 122 -6.64 -1.93 -27.39
CA GLY A 122 -5.30 -2.40 -27.79
C GLY A 122 -4.26 -2.27 -26.67
N GLN A 123 -4.33 -1.22 -25.85
CA GLN A 123 -3.43 -1.07 -24.70
C GLN A 123 -3.72 -2.09 -23.60
N ARG A 124 -4.99 -2.43 -23.32
CA ARG A 124 -5.34 -3.49 -22.37
C ARG A 124 -4.87 -4.87 -22.83
N GLU A 125 -5.00 -5.15 -24.12
CA GLU A 125 -4.46 -6.37 -24.73
C GLU A 125 -2.93 -6.39 -24.62
N ALA A 126 -2.27 -5.26 -24.86
CA ALA A 126 -0.83 -5.13 -24.70
C ALA A 126 -0.36 -5.35 -23.25
N LEU A 127 -1.07 -4.80 -22.25
CA LEU A 127 -0.80 -5.08 -20.83
C LEU A 127 -0.90 -6.58 -20.53
N SER A 128 -1.97 -7.21 -20.98
CA SER A 128 -2.20 -8.65 -20.78
C SER A 128 -1.08 -9.48 -21.44
N ALA A 129 -0.67 -9.11 -22.66
CA ALA A 129 0.44 -9.75 -23.37
C ALA A 129 1.80 -9.52 -22.69
N LEU A 130 1.97 -8.40 -21.99
CA LEU A 130 3.12 -8.10 -21.13
C LEU A 130 3.00 -8.76 -19.74
N GLY A 131 1.98 -9.58 -19.50
CA GLY A 131 1.80 -10.35 -18.27
C GLY A 131 1.24 -9.54 -17.10
N PHE A 132 0.67 -8.36 -17.35
CA PHE A 132 -0.10 -7.63 -16.36
C PHE A 132 -1.51 -8.23 -16.24
N THR A 133 -2.05 -8.28 -15.03
CA THR A 133 -3.44 -8.69 -14.75
C THR A 133 -4.19 -7.57 -14.03
N SER A 134 -5.45 -7.33 -14.39
CA SER A 134 -6.29 -6.36 -13.67
C SER A 134 -6.39 -6.74 -12.20
N ALA A 135 -6.17 -5.77 -11.31
CA ALA A 135 -6.43 -5.94 -9.88
C ALA A 135 -7.95 -5.99 -9.60
N PRO A 136 -8.36 -6.57 -8.47
CA PRO A 136 -9.73 -6.48 -7.98
C PRO A 136 -10.18 -5.02 -7.83
N LYS A 137 -11.47 -4.77 -8.03
CA LYS A 137 -12.05 -3.44 -7.82
C LYS A 137 -12.00 -3.09 -6.33
N PRO A 138 -11.46 -1.92 -5.93
CA PRO A 138 -11.46 -1.51 -4.53
C PRO A 138 -12.87 -1.18 -4.05
N VAL A 139 -13.07 -1.22 -2.74
CA VAL A 139 -14.29 -0.73 -2.10
C VAL A 139 -14.32 0.80 -2.20
N PRO A 140 -15.45 1.43 -2.58
CA PRO A 140 -15.53 2.88 -2.65
C PRO A 140 -15.32 3.53 -1.27
N SER A 141 -14.28 4.36 -1.15
CA SER A 141 -13.95 5.08 0.09
C SER A 141 -13.35 6.46 -0.16
N VAL A 142 -12.25 6.50 -0.91
CA VAL A 142 -11.42 7.66 -1.19
C VAL A 142 -11.44 7.99 -2.68
N PRO A 143 -11.10 9.22 -3.12
CA PRO A 143 -11.28 9.65 -4.51
C PRO A 143 -10.81 8.63 -5.56
N SER A 144 -9.62 8.05 -5.36
CA SER A 144 -9.04 7.08 -6.31
C SER A 144 -9.79 5.75 -6.46
N THR A 145 -10.70 5.44 -5.54
CA THR A 145 -11.52 4.20 -5.52
C THR A 145 -12.97 4.44 -5.97
N ARG A 146 -13.38 5.69 -6.20
CA ARG A 146 -14.78 6.07 -6.42
C ARG A 146 -15.09 6.11 -7.91
N ALA A 147 -16.10 5.35 -8.33
CA ALA A 147 -16.56 5.37 -9.71
C ALA A 147 -17.03 6.77 -10.14
N GLY A 148 -16.47 7.28 -11.25
CA GLY A 148 -16.77 8.59 -11.82
C GLY A 148 -16.06 9.77 -11.15
N ASP A 149 -15.23 9.54 -10.13
CA ASP A 149 -14.39 10.58 -9.55
C ASP A 149 -13.26 10.95 -10.53
N PRO A 150 -12.88 12.24 -10.69
CA PRO A 150 -11.77 12.63 -11.56
C PRO A 150 -10.43 11.97 -11.22
N ALA A 151 -10.25 11.56 -9.95
CA ALA A 151 -9.06 10.83 -9.48
C ALA A 151 -9.22 9.30 -9.57
N GLU A 152 -10.34 8.78 -10.09
CA GLU A 152 -10.58 7.33 -10.23
C GLU A 152 -9.46 6.68 -11.04
N VAL A 153 -8.87 5.62 -10.47
CA VAL A 153 -7.87 4.81 -11.16
C VAL A 153 -8.23 3.33 -11.10
N ALA A 154 -7.69 2.57 -12.05
CA ALA A 154 -7.65 1.11 -11.98
C ALA A 154 -6.20 0.62 -11.97
N ALA A 155 -5.92 -0.49 -11.29
CA ALA A 155 -4.60 -1.09 -11.27
C ALA A 155 -4.52 -2.32 -12.17
N TRP A 156 -3.36 -2.47 -12.82
CA TRP A 156 -2.93 -3.70 -13.45
C TRP A 156 -1.59 -4.11 -12.85
N SER A 157 -1.38 -5.38 -12.54
CA SER A 157 -0.19 -5.83 -11.81
C SER A 157 0.57 -6.88 -12.57
N HIS A 158 1.88 -6.70 -12.65
CA HIS A 158 2.83 -7.67 -13.13
C HIS A 158 3.76 -8.10 -12.00
N TRP A 159 3.58 -9.31 -11.50
CA TRP A 159 4.45 -9.92 -10.51
C TRP A 159 5.64 -10.56 -11.21
N LEU A 160 6.85 -10.26 -10.75
CA LEU A 160 8.12 -10.76 -11.33
C LEU A 160 8.45 -12.19 -10.88
N GLY A 161 7.71 -12.73 -9.91
CA GLY A 161 7.81 -14.09 -9.41
C GLY A 161 6.45 -14.63 -8.96
N GLU A 162 6.40 -15.14 -7.73
CA GLU A 162 5.17 -15.61 -7.12
C GLU A 162 4.12 -14.49 -7.01
N ARG A 163 2.84 -14.88 -7.10
CA ARG A 163 1.70 -13.97 -6.96
C ARG A 163 1.02 -14.24 -5.63
N PRO A 164 0.58 -13.21 -4.90
CA PRO A 164 -0.24 -13.42 -3.72
C PRO A 164 -1.51 -14.16 -4.10
N THR A 165 -1.84 -15.14 -3.29
CA THR A 165 -3.08 -15.91 -3.34
C THR A 165 -4.15 -15.30 -2.45
N ARG A 166 -3.75 -14.50 -1.45
CA ARG A 166 -4.65 -13.78 -0.53
C ARG A 166 -4.42 -12.28 -0.65
N LEU A 167 -5.47 -11.55 -1.01
CA LEU A 167 -5.51 -10.09 -0.99
C LEU A 167 -6.77 -9.64 -0.26
N ALA A 168 -6.67 -8.60 0.56
CA ALA A 168 -7.83 -8.03 1.21
C ALA A 168 -8.67 -7.18 0.24
N PRO A 169 -10.00 -7.12 0.41
CA PRO A 169 -10.81 -6.11 -0.25
C PRO A 169 -10.33 -4.71 0.17
N TYR A 170 -9.73 -3.97 -0.77
CA TYR A 170 -9.08 -2.72 -0.41
C TYR A 170 -10.08 -1.63 -0.05
N TYR A 171 -9.88 -1.00 1.10
CA TYR A 171 -10.58 0.20 1.54
C TYR A 171 -9.54 1.22 2.01
N GLY A 172 -9.44 2.38 1.35
CA GLY A 172 -8.61 3.48 1.84
C GLY A 172 -9.32 4.21 2.97
N GLN A 173 -8.61 4.53 4.06
CA GLN A 173 -9.22 5.27 5.17
C GLN A 173 -9.66 6.66 4.73
N THR A 174 -10.76 7.14 5.32
CA THR A 174 -11.38 8.41 4.94
C THR A 174 -11.22 9.50 5.99
N THR A 175 -10.41 9.23 7.02
CA THR A 175 -10.01 10.17 8.08
C THR A 175 -8.54 9.97 8.44
N GLU A 176 -7.94 10.89 9.18
CA GLU A 176 -6.54 10.81 9.58
C GLU A 176 -6.26 9.76 10.68
N VAL A 177 -7.30 9.20 11.31
CA VAL A 177 -7.17 8.49 12.61
C VAL A 177 -7.75 7.08 12.63
N THR A 178 -8.25 6.60 11.49
CA THR A 178 -9.06 5.38 11.40
C THR A 178 -8.28 4.16 10.90
N CYS A 179 -6.95 4.23 10.77
CA CYS A 179 -6.12 3.17 10.21
C CYS A 179 -6.35 1.80 10.88
N GLY A 180 -6.36 1.74 12.22
CA GLY A 180 -6.61 0.51 12.96
C GLY A 180 -8.00 -0.08 12.68
N ALA A 181 -9.02 0.77 12.60
CA ALA A 181 -10.36 0.36 12.23
C ALA A 181 -10.39 -0.23 10.82
N VAL A 182 -9.85 0.50 9.84
CA VAL A 182 -9.89 0.09 8.44
C VAL A 182 -9.10 -1.20 8.21
N SER A 183 -7.91 -1.35 8.78
CA SER A 183 -7.12 -2.58 8.67
C SER A 183 -7.86 -3.79 9.26
N SER A 184 -8.58 -3.61 10.37
CA SER A 184 -9.44 -4.64 10.95
C SER A 184 -10.65 -4.94 10.08
N LEU A 185 -11.30 -3.91 9.52
CA LEU A 185 -12.43 -4.09 8.61
C LEU A 185 -12.02 -4.86 7.35
N MET A 186 -10.91 -4.50 6.70
CA MET A 186 -10.37 -5.23 5.54
C MET A 186 -10.10 -6.71 5.87
N ALA A 187 -9.54 -6.99 7.06
CA ALA A 187 -9.30 -8.34 7.52
C ALA A 187 -10.61 -9.14 7.71
N LEU A 188 -11.62 -8.51 8.33
CA LEU A 188 -12.91 -9.13 8.58
C LEU A 188 -13.70 -9.37 7.27
N GLU A 189 -13.67 -8.42 6.32
CA GLU A 189 -14.31 -8.60 5.01
C GLU A 189 -13.70 -9.76 4.22
N SER A 190 -12.38 -9.93 4.29
CA SER A 190 -11.71 -11.07 3.64
C SER A 190 -12.16 -12.43 4.19
N ARG A 191 -12.76 -12.44 5.39
CA ARG A 191 -13.35 -13.62 6.05
C ARG A 191 -14.87 -13.70 5.91
N GLY A 192 -15.46 -12.96 4.97
CA GLY A 192 -16.89 -13.04 4.67
C GLY A 192 -17.79 -12.27 5.64
N ARG A 193 -17.24 -11.31 6.39
CA ARG A 193 -18.07 -10.22 6.89
C ARG A 193 -18.58 -9.45 5.68
N ASP A 194 -19.88 -9.15 5.64
CA ASP A 194 -20.48 -8.27 4.62
C ASP A 194 -20.65 -6.85 5.21
N GLY A 195 -19.54 -6.24 5.60
CA GLY A 195 -19.48 -4.93 6.25
C GLY A 195 -19.23 -3.77 5.29
N PHE A 196 -18.71 -4.04 4.10
CA PHE A 196 -18.56 -3.05 3.04
C PHE A 196 -19.53 -3.26 1.88
N SER A 197 -20.16 -2.16 1.46
CA SER A 197 -21.00 -2.08 0.28
C SER A 197 -20.19 -1.69 -0.95
N PRO A 198 -20.32 -2.41 -2.09
CA PRO A 198 -19.63 -2.07 -3.33
C PRO A 198 -20.15 -0.79 -4.00
N SER A 199 -21.28 -0.24 -3.54
CA SER A 199 -21.94 0.92 -4.15
C SER A 199 -22.41 1.99 -3.16
N ASP A 200 -22.23 1.80 -1.85
CA ASP A 200 -22.70 2.75 -0.83
C ASP A 200 -21.53 3.34 -0.02
N LEU A 201 -21.02 4.47 -0.52
CA LEU A 201 -19.93 5.22 0.10
C LEU A 201 -20.27 5.69 1.52
N ALA A 202 -21.52 6.08 1.77
CA ALA A 202 -21.93 6.60 3.07
C ALA A 202 -22.04 5.49 4.11
N ALA A 203 -22.59 4.33 3.73
CA ALA A 203 -22.59 3.14 4.58
C ALA A 203 -21.16 2.71 4.93
N ASN A 204 -20.24 2.70 3.95
CA ASN A 204 -18.86 2.31 4.21
C ASN A 204 -18.16 3.25 5.19
N ARG A 205 -18.30 4.58 4.99
CA ARG A 205 -17.74 5.57 5.92
C ARG A 205 -18.37 5.45 7.33
N THR A 206 -19.65 5.09 7.41
CA THR A 206 -20.33 4.83 8.68
C THR A 206 -19.75 3.61 9.38
N ALA A 207 -19.45 2.53 8.66
CA ALA A 207 -18.80 1.34 9.22
C ALA A 207 -17.40 1.68 9.77
N GLU A 208 -16.59 2.41 9.01
CA GLU A 208 -15.26 2.90 9.41
C GLU A 208 -15.32 3.70 10.73
N ILE A 209 -16.11 4.77 10.75
CA ILE A 209 -16.21 5.66 11.93
C ILE A 209 -16.80 4.91 13.12
N SER A 210 -17.81 4.06 12.90
CA SER A 210 -18.45 3.32 13.98
C SER A 210 -17.50 2.33 14.63
N PHE A 211 -16.64 1.67 13.84
CA PHE A 211 -15.62 0.77 14.37
C PHE A 211 -14.55 1.56 15.14
N TRP A 212 -14.01 2.63 14.55
CA TRP A 212 -13.02 3.51 15.19
C TRP A 212 -13.47 4.05 16.55
N ARG A 213 -14.73 4.50 16.65
CA ARG A 213 -15.30 5.02 17.91
C ARG A 213 -15.27 4.03 19.08
N ARG A 214 -15.15 2.73 18.81
CA ARG A 214 -15.09 1.70 19.85
C ARG A 214 -13.67 1.28 20.22
N ILE A 215 -12.72 1.40 19.29
CA ILE A 215 -11.30 1.04 19.51
C ILE A 215 -10.40 2.21 19.94
N THR A 216 -10.85 3.45 19.76
CA THR A 216 -9.96 4.61 19.91
C THR A 216 -9.65 4.98 21.37
N ASN A 217 -8.38 5.27 21.62
CA ASN A 217 -7.84 5.96 22.78
C ASN A 217 -7.60 7.46 22.49
N LEU A 218 -8.39 8.08 21.59
CA LEU A 218 -8.38 9.53 21.32
C LEU A 218 -7.01 10.09 20.85
N PRO A 219 -6.62 9.99 19.57
CA PRO A 219 -7.29 9.29 18.49
C PRO A 219 -6.71 7.90 18.18
N ALA A 220 -5.53 7.59 18.73
CA ALA A 220 -4.79 6.35 18.50
C ALA A 220 -5.62 5.10 18.87
N CYS A 221 -5.29 3.94 18.31
CA CYS A 221 -5.90 2.66 18.68
C CYS A 221 -4.78 1.70 19.09
N GLU A 222 -4.73 1.33 20.37
CA GLU A 222 -3.69 0.42 20.86
C GLU A 222 -4.00 -1.07 20.58
N PRO A 223 -2.99 -1.96 20.56
CA PRO A 223 -3.14 -3.35 20.10
C PRO A 223 -4.22 -4.17 20.82
N VAL A 224 -4.40 -4.01 22.13
CA VAL A 224 -5.34 -4.81 22.92
C VAL A 224 -6.79 -4.41 22.61
N GLY A 225 -7.11 -3.12 22.64
CA GLY A 225 -8.42 -2.59 22.28
C GLY A 225 -8.81 -2.93 20.84
N LEU A 226 -7.83 -2.92 19.93
CA LEU A 226 -8.04 -3.35 18.56
C LEU A 226 -8.42 -4.84 18.46
N ALA A 227 -7.71 -5.70 19.20
CA ALA A 227 -8.02 -7.14 19.25
C ALA A 227 -9.38 -7.43 19.90
N VAL A 228 -9.72 -6.74 20.98
CA VAL A 228 -11.02 -6.84 21.67
C VAL A 228 -12.17 -6.58 20.72
N GLU A 229 -12.19 -5.41 20.07
CA GLU A 229 -13.30 -5.05 19.18
C GLU A 229 -13.35 -5.90 17.93
N THR A 230 -12.20 -6.39 17.45
CA THR A 230 -12.16 -7.35 16.34
C THR A 230 -12.76 -8.69 16.75
N ALA A 231 -12.46 -9.19 17.95
CA ALA A 231 -13.04 -10.42 18.50
C ALA A 231 -14.56 -10.32 18.68
N GLU A 232 -15.05 -9.19 19.19
CA GLU A 232 -16.46 -8.96 19.45
C GLU A 232 -17.33 -8.90 18.20
N THR A 233 -16.73 -8.78 17.01
CA THR A 233 -17.48 -8.94 15.76
C THR A 233 -18.04 -10.35 15.56
N GLY A 234 -17.47 -11.36 16.23
CA GLY A 234 -17.90 -12.75 16.15
C GLY A 234 -17.68 -13.44 14.80
N VAL A 235 -16.91 -12.81 13.90
CA VAL A 235 -16.61 -13.34 12.55
C VAL A 235 -15.42 -14.30 12.57
N LEU A 236 -14.48 -14.12 13.50
CA LEU A 236 -13.25 -14.91 13.55
C LEU A 236 -13.53 -16.35 14.00
N PRO A 237 -12.85 -17.35 13.43
CA PRO A 237 -13.01 -18.76 13.82
C PRO A 237 -12.49 -19.03 15.24
N GLU A 238 -11.46 -18.30 15.65
CA GLU A 238 -10.84 -18.34 16.98
C GLU A 238 -10.57 -16.93 17.49
N LEU A 239 -10.33 -16.81 18.80
CA LEU A 239 -10.00 -15.52 19.40
C LEU A 239 -8.67 -14.97 18.83
N PRO A 240 -8.60 -13.66 18.54
CA PRO A 240 -7.35 -13.04 18.14
C PRO A 240 -6.33 -13.07 19.28
N ARG A 241 -5.05 -13.07 18.92
CA ARG A 241 -3.93 -13.04 19.85
C ARG A 241 -3.18 -11.73 19.71
N VAL A 242 -2.80 -11.13 20.84
CA VAL A 242 -1.97 -9.93 20.87
C VAL A 242 -0.54 -10.32 21.23
N VAL A 243 0.44 -9.85 20.47
CA VAL A 243 1.84 -9.89 20.88
C VAL A 243 2.33 -8.45 21.01
N LEU A 244 2.65 -8.05 22.24
CA LEU A 244 3.08 -6.70 22.57
C LEU A 244 4.34 -6.76 23.43
N SER A 245 5.45 -6.22 22.94
CA SER A 245 6.76 -6.40 23.58
C SER A 245 6.97 -5.61 24.87
N THR A 246 5.99 -4.82 25.31
CA THR A 246 6.05 -4.00 26.53
C THR A 246 4.87 -4.29 27.45
N THR A 247 5.07 -4.11 28.76
CA THR A 247 4.00 -4.10 29.76
C THR A 247 3.42 -2.72 30.01
N GLU A 248 4.12 -1.67 29.57
CA GLU A 248 3.71 -0.27 29.74
C GLU A 248 2.59 0.11 28.76
N PRO A 249 1.77 1.13 29.08
CA PRO A 249 0.87 1.75 28.13
C PRO A 249 1.60 2.32 26.90
N VAL A 250 0.99 2.20 25.73
CA VAL A 250 1.60 2.49 24.41
C VAL A 250 0.91 3.63 23.68
N LEU A 251 1.52 4.15 22.61
CA LEU A 251 1.01 5.25 21.77
C LEU A 251 0.76 6.52 22.59
N LEU A 252 1.72 6.83 23.47
CA LEU A 252 1.66 7.97 24.39
C LEU A 252 2.73 9.03 24.11
N GLU A 253 3.62 8.78 23.16
CA GLU A 253 4.85 9.53 22.92
C GLU A 253 4.59 11.00 22.55
N GLU A 254 3.46 11.28 21.91
CA GLU A 254 3.06 12.62 21.47
C GLU A 254 2.29 13.42 22.55
N PHE A 255 1.95 12.81 23.70
CA PHE A 255 1.12 13.45 24.72
C PHE A 255 1.95 13.91 25.92
N GLU A 256 2.28 15.21 25.95
CA GLU A 256 3.01 15.84 27.07
C GLU A 256 2.13 16.16 28.29
N ASN A 257 0.81 16.25 28.11
CA ASN A 257 -0.12 16.60 29.17
C ASN A 257 -0.48 15.37 30.02
N ASP A 258 -0.23 15.44 31.33
CA ASP A 258 -0.48 14.32 32.26
C ASP A 258 -1.94 13.86 32.31
N ALA A 259 -2.91 14.78 32.19
CA ALA A 259 -4.33 14.43 32.22
C ALA A 259 -4.77 13.73 30.93
N ASP A 260 -4.27 14.20 29.77
CA ASP A 260 -4.46 13.55 28.48
C ASP A 260 -3.85 12.15 28.48
N ARG A 261 -2.64 12.00 29.02
CA ARG A 261 -1.96 10.72 29.13
C ARG A 261 -2.70 9.77 30.07
N ALA A 262 -3.13 10.25 31.25
CA ALA A 262 -3.87 9.45 32.23
C ALA A 262 -5.19 8.91 31.67
N LEU A 263 -5.97 9.74 30.95
CA LEU A 263 -7.20 9.28 30.31
C LEU A 263 -6.96 8.14 29.33
N ARG A 264 -5.89 8.24 28.53
CA ARG A 264 -5.55 7.21 27.53
C ARG A 264 -5.12 5.91 28.19
N ILE A 265 -4.33 6.00 29.24
CA ILE A 265 -3.95 4.85 30.10
C ILE A 265 -5.22 4.17 30.66
N ASP A 266 -6.18 4.94 31.18
CA ASP A 266 -7.44 4.39 31.69
C ASP A 266 -8.24 3.65 30.61
N LEU A 267 -8.22 4.12 29.36
CA LEU A 267 -8.84 3.44 28.23
C LEU A 267 -8.11 2.13 27.88
N GLN A 268 -6.77 2.09 27.89
CA GLN A 268 -6.03 0.83 27.67
C GLN A 268 -6.29 -0.17 28.81
N HIS A 269 -6.40 0.31 30.06
CA HIS A 269 -6.78 -0.54 31.19
C HIS A 269 -8.19 -1.10 31.06
N GLN A 270 -9.13 -0.36 30.45
CA GLN A 270 -10.46 -0.89 30.11
C GLN A 270 -10.37 -1.99 29.06
N ALA A 271 -9.59 -1.77 28.00
CA ALA A 271 -9.35 -2.78 26.96
C ALA A 271 -8.71 -4.06 27.54
N LEU A 272 -7.73 -3.92 28.43
CA LEU A 272 -7.10 -5.06 29.12
C LEU A 272 -8.10 -5.86 29.96
N ARG A 273 -8.94 -5.21 30.77
CA ARG A 273 -10.01 -5.90 31.51
C ARG A 273 -10.97 -6.63 30.58
N ARG A 274 -11.34 -6.00 29.47
CA ARG A 274 -12.24 -6.61 28.49
C ARG A 274 -11.59 -7.81 27.79
N ALA A 275 -10.30 -7.71 27.48
CA ALA A 275 -9.52 -8.81 26.92
C ALA A 275 -9.46 -10.01 27.89
N GLU A 276 -9.28 -9.76 29.19
CA GLU A 276 -9.34 -10.80 30.23
C GLU A 276 -10.73 -11.46 30.31
N GLU A 277 -11.81 -10.69 30.27
CA GLU A 277 -13.18 -11.21 30.25
C GLU A 277 -13.47 -12.09 29.02
N LEU A 278 -12.91 -11.73 27.86
CA LEU A 278 -13.01 -12.49 26.62
C LEU A 278 -12.06 -13.69 26.57
N GLY A 279 -11.05 -13.73 27.43
CA GLY A 279 -9.99 -14.74 27.40
C GLY A 279 -9.01 -14.58 26.23
N LEU A 280 -8.78 -13.35 25.75
CA LEU A 280 -7.83 -13.09 24.67
C LEU A 280 -6.39 -13.41 25.11
N PRO A 281 -5.62 -14.20 24.35
CA PRO A 281 -4.21 -14.42 24.64
C PRO A 281 -3.40 -13.14 24.38
N ILE A 282 -2.67 -12.67 25.40
CA ILE A 282 -1.75 -11.53 25.30
C ILE A 282 -0.34 -11.99 25.68
N GLU A 283 0.57 -11.97 24.71
CA GLU A 283 1.99 -12.32 24.89
C GLU A 283 2.84 -11.05 25.08
N ARG A 284 3.63 -11.01 26.16
CA ARG A 284 4.51 -9.87 26.47
C ARG A 284 5.95 -10.14 26.05
N ARG A 285 6.21 -10.10 24.75
CA ARG A 285 7.54 -10.39 24.16
C ARG A 285 7.74 -9.68 22.83
N TRP A 286 9.00 -9.56 22.42
CA TRP A 286 9.34 -9.22 21.06
C TRP A 286 9.00 -10.39 20.13
N ILE A 287 8.24 -10.12 19.07
CA ILE A 287 7.97 -11.09 18.00
C ILE A 287 8.91 -10.80 16.84
N GLU A 288 9.69 -11.79 16.43
CA GLU A 288 10.59 -11.65 15.28
C GLU A 288 9.81 -11.65 13.97
N VAL A 289 10.31 -10.95 12.95
CA VAL A 289 9.59 -10.80 11.67
C VAL A 289 9.44 -12.11 10.91
N GLU A 290 10.36 -13.05 11.11
CA GLU A 290 10.27 -14.41 10.58
C GLU A 290 9.13 -15.20 11.23
N GLU A 291 8.75 -14.89 12.47
CA GLU A 291 7.55 -15.45 13.08
C GLU A 291 6.28 -14.84 12.49
N ILE A 292 6.27 -13.53 12.23
CA ILE A 292 5.15 -12.85 11.55
C ILE A 292 4.94 -13.46 10.17
N ALA A 293 6.00 -13.61 9.37
CA ALA A 293 5.94 -14.20 8.05
C ALA A 293 5.37 -15.62 8.07
N ARG A 294 5.86 -16.48 8.97
CA ARG A 294 5.32 -17.84 9.15
C ARG A 294 3.85 -17.85 9.53
N LEU A 295 3.42 -17.00 10.46
CA LEU A 295 2.00 -16.90 10.82
C LEU A 295 1.13 -16.55 9.60
N VAL A 296 1.59 -15.61 8.77
CA VAL A 296 0.88 -15.22 7.55
C VAL A 296 0.88 -16.35 6.52
N GLN A 297 2.02 -17.04 6.32
CA GLN A 297 2.14 -18.22 5.45
C GLN A 297 1.19 -19.36 5.88
N ASP A 298 1.05 -19.57 7.19
CA ASP A 298 0.14 -20.57 7.78
C ASP A 298 -1.35 -20.16 7.69
N GLY A 299 -1.64 -19.02 7.05
CA GLY A 299 -3.00 -18.56 6.75
C GLY A 299 -3.57 -17.54 7.73
N ALA A 300 -2.83 -17.16 8.77
CA ALA A 300 -3.26 -16.08 9.65
C ALA A 300 -3.26 -14.74 8.89
N GLN A 301 -4.08 -13.80 9.36
CA GLN A 301 -3.93 -12.40 8.99
C GLN A 301 -3.37 -11.64 10.17
N VAL A 302 -2.47 -10.71 9.92
CA VAL A 302 -1.72 -10.05 10.98
C VAL A 302 -1.85 -8.54 10.84
N LEU A 303 -2.42 -7.89 11.86
CA LEU A 303 -2.42 -6.43 11.95
C LEU A 303 -1.09 -6.00 12.57
N LEU A 304 -0.37 -5.13 11.88
CA LEU A 304 0.95 -4.64 12.28
C LEU A 304 0.85 -3.16 12.65
N LEU A 305 1.33 -2.82 13.85
CA LEU A 305 1.63 -1.44 14.21
C LEU A 305 2.98 -1.05 13.61
N ILE A 306 2.98 -0.02 12.78
CA ILE A 306 4.16 0.50 12.09
C ILE A 306 4.36 2.00 12.37
N ASP A 307 5.59 2.45 12.17
CA ASP A 307 5.97 3.86 12.04
C ASP A 307 5.95 4.25 10.55
N LEU A 308 5.11 5.23 10.19
CA LEU A 308 5.02 5.74 8.80
C LEU A 308 6.23 6.58 8.38
N THR A 309 7.11 6.97 9.30
CA THR A 309 8.25 7.87 9.02
C THR A 309 9.09 7.35 7.86
N GLU A 310 9.40 6.05 7.88
CA GLU A 310 10.27 5.44 6.88
C GLU A 310 9.58 5.35 5.51
N LEU A 311 8.26 5.16 5.47
CA LEU A 311 7.50 4.95 4.23
C LEU A 311 7.11 6.26 3.54
N ILE A 312 6.75 7.29 4.30
CA ILE A 312 6.17 8.54 3.78
C ILE A 312 6.64 9.82 4.49
N ALA A 313 7.67 9.72 5.35
CA ALA A 313 8.19 10.85 6.15
C ALA A 313 7.16 11.48 7.10
N ASP A 314 6.24 10.67 7.62
CA ASP A 314 5.21 11.07 8.58
C ASP A 314 5.39 10.28 9.90
N PRO A 315 5.75 10.92 11.02
CA PRO A 315 6.00 10.26 12.31
C PRO A 315 4.71 9.93 13.05
N THR A 316 3.81 9.22 12.39
CA THR A 316 2.51 8.82 12.92
C THR A 316 2.46 7.30 13.11
N PRO A 317 2.00 6.79 14.28
CA PRO A 317 1.81 5.37 14.47
C PRO A 317 0.63 4.89 13.62
N HIS A 318 0.81 3.78 12.92
CA HIS A 318 -0.12 3.37 11.87
C HIS A 318 -0.36 1.87 11.85
N TRP A 319 -1.56 1.47 11.46
CA TRP A 319 -1.95 0.06 11.38
C TRP A 319 -2.12 -0.39 9.93
N VAL A 320 -1.45 -1.48 9.58
CA VAL A 320 -1.54 -2.15 8.27
C VAL A 320 -1.94 -3.61 8.42
N LEU A 321 -2.50 -4.20 7.37
CA LEU A 321 -2.90 -5.61 7.34
C LEU A 321 -1.92 -6.44 6.51
N ALA A 322 -1.26 -7.42 7.11
CA ALA A 322 -0.52 -8.46 6.39
C ALA A 322 -1.45 -9.64 6.07
N ALA A 323 -1.55 -10.00 4.79
CA ALA A 323 -2.50 -10.98 4.30
C ALA A 323 -1.87 -12.18 3.57
N ASP A 324 -0.67 -12.01 3.00
CA ASP A 324 0.05 -13.08 2.33
C ASP A 324 1.57 -12.88 2.40
N VAL A 325 2.31 -13.92 1.99
CA VAL A 325 3.75 -13.87 1.78
C VAL A 325 4.03 -14.40 0.37
N VAL A 326 4.94 -13.74 -0.34
CA VAL A 326 5.51 -14.20 -1.60
C VAL A 326 7.03 -14.22 -1.48
N HIS A 327 7.70 -14.82 -2.46
CA HIS A 327 9.16 -14.85 -2.48
C HIS A 327 9.71 -13.91 -3.57
N ASP A 328 10.84 -13.25 -3.28
CA ASP A 328 11.60 -12.50 -4.27
C ASP A 328 12.42 -13.43 -5.20
N SER A 329 13.25 -12.86 -6.08
CA SER A 329 14.08 -13.65 -7.01
C SER A 329 15.16 -14.48 -6.33
N ASP A 330 15.51 -14.17 -5.09
CA ASP A 330 16.52 -14.83 -4.28
C ASP A 330 15.89 -15.74 -3.20
N ASP A 331 14.58 -16.04 -3.34
CA ASP A 331 13.79 -16.91 -2.45
C ASP A 331 13.61 -16.36 -1.02
N ASN A 332 13.74 -15.04 -0.83
CA ASN A 332 13.47 -14.41 0.46
C ASN A 332 11.98 -14.07 0.61
N ASP A 333 11.47 -14.21 1.84
CA ASP A 333 10.10 -13.83 2.20
C ASP A 333 9.86 -12.32 2.03
N VAL A 334 8.74 -12.01 1.39
CA VAL A 334 8.20 -10.66 1.21
C VAL A 334 6.74 -10.65 1.66
N ILE A 335 6.44 -9.91 2.72
CA ILE A 335 5.08 -9.83 3.27
C ILE A 335 4.25 -8.88 2.39
N ILE A 336 3.06 -9.32 2.00
CA ILE A 336 2.10 -8.51 1.25
C ILE A 336 1.14 -7.82 2.22
N LEU A 337 1.22 -6.50 2.23
CA LEU A 337 0.41 -5.62 3.07
C LEU A 337 -0.74 -4.98 2.29
N SER A 338 -1.83 -4.71 2.99
CA SER A 338 -2.85 -3.74 2.61
C SER A 338 -2.78 -2.56 3.58
N ASP A 339 -2.34 -1.41 3.07
CA ASP A 339 -2.20 -0.17 3.83
C ASP A 339 -3.42 0.75 3.59
N PRO A 340 -4.19 1.09 4.63
CA PRO A 340 -5.33 1.98 4.46
C PRO A 340 -4.95 3.43 4.13
N TRP A 341 -3.71 3.85 4.37
CA TRP A 341 -3.25 5.22 4.17
C TRP A 341 -2.72 5.48 2.76
N ILE A 342 -3.24 6.54 2.12
CA ILE A 342 -2.80 7.01 0.81
C ILE A 342 -2.35 8.46 0.95
N HIS A 343 -1.09 8.72 0.60
CA HIS A 343 -0.48 10.04 0.65
C HIS A 343 -0.78 10.85 -0.63
N TYR A 344 -2.06 11.25 -0.78
CA TYR A 344 -2.58 11.96 -1.96
C TYR A 344 -1.75 13.16 -2.44
N PRO A 345 -1.22 14.05 -1.56
CA PRO A 345 -0.51 15.24 -2.01
C PRO A 345 0.69 14.95 -2.91
N ASN A 346 1.32 13.77 -2.76
CA ASN A 346 2.47 13.33 -3.56
C ASN A 346 2.08 12.34 -4.67
N GLY A 347 0.78 12.25 -4.99
CA GLY A 347 0.29 11.49 -6.14
C GLY A 347 0.18 9.99 -5.90
N GLU A 348 0.08 9.57 -4.64
CA GLU A 348 -0.36 8.23 -4.32
C GLU A 348 -1.85 8.04 -4.60
N THR A 349 -2.19 6.80 -4.93
CA THR A 349 -3.57 6.30 -5.02
C THR A 349 -3.66 4.97 -4.28
N TRP A 350 -4.81 4.30 -4.34
CA TRP A 350 -4.94 2.95 -3.80
C TRP A 350 -3.98 1.93 -4.45
N VAL A 351 -3.45 2.23 -5.63
CA VAL A 351 -2.53 1.36 -6.36
C VAL A 351 -1.20 1.20 -5.63
N ASP A 352 -0.80 2.19 -4.83
CA ASP A 352 0.43 2.17 -4.06
C ASP A 352 0.34 1.33 -2.77
N THR A 353 -0.86 0.90 -2.37
CA THR A 353 -1.13 0.48 -0.99
C THR A 353 -1.92 -0.82 -0.84
N TYR A 354 -2.63 -1.28 -1.87
CA TYR A 354 -3.54 -2.43 -1.72
C TYR A 354 -2.86 -3.80 -1.63
N ALA A 355 -1.75 -3.98 -2.34
CA ALA A 355 -0.95 -5.20 -2.39
C ALA A 355 0.52 -4.83 -2.26
N LEU A 356 0.84 -4.13 -1.18
CA LEU A 356 2.13 -3.49 -0.92
C LEU A 356 3.15 -4.51 -0.39
N PRO A 357 4.17 -4.92 -1.17
CA PRO A 357 5.17 -5.88 -0.75
C PRO A 357 6.27 -5.23 0.11
N LEU A 358 6.51 -5.76 1.31
CA LEU A 358 7.62 -5.37 2.18
C LEU A 358 8.53 -6.57 2.47
N PRO A 359 9.83 -6.50 2.12
CA PRO A 359 10.82 -7.48 2.56
C PRO A 359 10.94 -7.52 4.09
N LEU A 360 11.33 -8.66 4.66
CA LEU A 360 11.43 -8.80 6.13
C LEU A 360 12.30 -7.74 6.82
N PRO A 361 13.48 -7.31 6.30
CA PRO A 361 14.25 -6.23 6.92
C PRO A 361 13.48 -4.90 6.97
N SER A 362 12.65 -4.63 5.96
CA SER A 362 11.78 -3.46 5.92
C SER A 362 10.66 -3.57 6.94
N VAL A 363 10.02 -4.73 7.06
CA VAL A 363 9.01 -4.99 8.11
C VAL A 363 9.62 -4.83 9.50
N ASP A 364 10.84 -5.34 9.71
CA ASP A 364 11.52 -5.25 11.01
C ASP A 364 11.79 -3.79 11.39
N ARG A 365 12.24 -2.99 10.42
CA ARG A 365 12.48 -1.56 10.59
C ARG A 365 11.20 -0.80 10.96
N VAL A 366 10.14 -0.95 10.17
CA VAL A 366 8.93 -0.11 10.33
C VAL A 366 8.06 -0.53 11.51
N THR A 367 8.17 -1.77 12.01
CA THR A 367 7.37 -2.25 13.16
C THR A 367 7.98 -1.93 14.53
N ARG A 368 8.84 -0.91 14.60
CA ARG A 368 9.52 -0.45 15.82
C ARG A 368 8.99 0.95 16.15
N TRP A 369 8.16 1.05 17.17
CA TRP A 369 7.60 2.35 17.60
C TRP A 369 8.05 2.70 19.03
N GLY A 370 8.26 3.99 19.29
CA GLY A 370 8.55 4.53 20.62
C GLY A 370 10.02 4.44 21.04
N ALA A 371 10.32 4.99 22.24
CA ALA A 371 11.65 5.02 22.83
C ALA A 371 11.58 4.71 24.35
N PRO A 372 12.02 3.52 24.82
CA PRO A 372 12.55 2.41 24.03
C PRO A 372 11.51 1.83 23.06
N ALA A 373 11.98 1.28 21.95
CA ALA A 373 11.10 0.72 20.93
C ALA A 373 10.31 -0.49 21.45
N TYR A 374 9.05 -0.58 21.06
CA TYR A 374 8.20 -1.75 21.19
C TYR A 374 7.60 -2.15 19.85
N ARG A 375 7.12 -3.40 19.80
CA ARG A 375 6.41 -3.99 18.67
C ARG A 375 5.05 -4.47 19.13
N GLY A 376 4.00 -4.03 18.44
CA GLY A 376 2.61 -4.41 18.69
C GLY A 376 2.01 -5.10 17.46
N VAL A 377 1.49 -6.29 17.66
CA VAL A 377 0.90 -7.12 16.60
C VAL A 377 -0.39 -7.76 17.08
N VAL A 378 -1.41 -7.78 16.23
CA VAL A 378 -2.64 -8.56 16.46
C VAL A 378 -2.72 -9.66 15.41
N VAL A 379 -2.66 -10.91 15.86
CA VAL A 379 -2.76 -12.10 15.02
C VAL A 379 -4.22 -12.55 14.99
N LEU A 380 -4.79 -12.59 13.79
CA LEU A 380 -6.11 -13.13 13.52
C LEU A 380 -5.92 -14.54 12.94
N PRO A 381 -6.30 -15.60 13.69
CA PRO A 381 -6.10 -16.98 13.24
C PRO A 381 -6.74 -17.29 11.87
N ALA A 382 -6.21 -18.33 11.22
CA ALA A 382 -6.66 -18.79 9.91
C ALA A 382 -8.12 -19.26 9.91
#